data_AF-A0A7D5DZP6-F1
#
_entry.id   AF-A0A7D5DZP6-F1
#
_cell.length_a   1.000
_cell.length_b   1.000
_cell.length_c   1.000
_cell.angle_alpha   90.00
_cell.angle_beta   90.00
_cell.angle_gamma   90.00
#
_symmetry.space_group_name_H-M   'P 1'
#
loop_
_entity.id
_entity.type
_entity.pdbx_description
1 polymer ?
#
loop_
_entity_poly.entity_id
_entity_poly.type
_entity_poly.pdbx_seq_one_letter_code
_entity_poly.pdbx_strand_id
1 'polypeptide(L)' 'MSNDNMALLAAASYVDFSVIKDPQRFQEALTREMSTTQVEKFTNTYELIAHKTNTSNGYSGTIVKNKKNKGL' A
#
# COMPACT_ATOMS: atom_id res chain seq x y z
N MET A 1 2.22 4.59 -17.72
CA MET A 1 2.18 5.06 -16.33
C MET A 1 0.94 4.60 -15.54
N SER A 2 -0.25 4.41 -16.14
CA SER A 2 -1.44 3.94 -15.41
C SER A 2 -1.37 2.47 -14.93
N ASN A 3 -0.85 1.55 -15.76
CA ASN A 3 -0.88 0.11 -15.45
C ASN A 3 0.06 -0.27 -14.30
N ASP A 4 1.27 0.29 -14.25
CA ASP A 4 2.21 0.06 -13.15
C ASP A 4 1.61 0.42 -11.78
N ASN A 5 0.80 1.48 -11.74
CA ASN A 5 0.17 1.95 -10.52
C ASN A 5 -0.90 0.98 -10.01
N MET A 6 -1.61 0.29 -10.91
CA MET A 6 -2.57 -0.76 -10.54
C MET A 6 -1.87 -2.03 -10.07
N ALA A 7 -0.77 -2.43 -10.72
CA ALA A 7 0.02 -3.59 -10.30
C ALA A 7 0.60 -3.40 -8.89
N LEU A 8 1.08 -2.20 -8.57
CA LEU A 8 1.56 -1.85 -7.23
C LEU A 8 0.46 -1.90 -6.17
N LEU A 9 -0.75 -1.44 -6.49
CA LEU A 9 -1.90 -1.53 -5.57
C LEU A 9 -2.34 -2.97 -5.35
N ALA A 10 -2.34 -3.80 -6.41
CA ALA A 10 -2.69 -5.22 -6.31
C ALA A 10 -1.68 -5.97 -5.43
N ALA A 11 -0.39 -5.78 -5.64
CA ALA A 11 0.64 -6.38 -4.79
C ALA A 11 0.52 -5.93 -3.32
N ALA A 12 0.21 -4.65 -3.08
CA ALA A 12 0.00 -4.15 -1.71
C ALA A 12 -1.20 -4.79 -1.01
N SER A 13 -2.20 -5.28 -1.75
CA SER A 13 -3.38 -5.91 -1.14
C SER A 13 -3.10 -7.23 -0.42
N TYR A 14 -1.99 -7.89 -0.75
CA TYR A 14 -1.53 -9.13 -0.08
C TYR A 14 -0.71 -8.87 1.18
N VAL A 15 -0.30 -7.63 1.41
CA VAL A 15 0.55 -7.27 2.55
C VAL A 15 -0.31 -7.16 3.81
N ASP A 16 0.11 -7.84 4.87
CA ASP A 16 -0.46 -7.67 6.19
C ASP A 16 -0.01 -6.32 6.79
N PHE A 17 -0.92 -5.35 6.73
CA PHE A 17 -0.69 -4.03 7.31
C PHE A 17 -1.22 -3.91 8.75
N SER A 18 -1.21 -4.98 9.54
CA SER A 18 -1.48 -4.90 10.99
C SER A 18 -0.60 -3.87 11.74
N VAL A 19 0.47 -3.37 11.10
CA VAL A 19 1.44 -2.40 11.67
C VAL A 19 1.45 -1.03 10.95
N ILE A 20 0.26 -0.50 10.61
CA ILE A 20 0.02 0.77 9.88
C ILE A 20 0.79 1.99 10.45
N LYS A 21 1.00 2.04 11.77
CA LYS A 21 1.46 3.26 12.46
C LYS A 21 2.96 3.53 12.35
N ASP A 22 3.75 2.58 11.84
CA ASP A 22 5.20 2.69 11.75
C ASP A 22 5.66 2.61 10.28
N PRO A 23 6.16 3.72 9.69
CA PRO A 23 6.63 3.76 8.31
C PRO A 23 7.75 2.77 7.99
N GLN A 24 8.64 2.46 8.95
CA GLN A 24 9.72 1.49 8.74
C GLN A 24 9.15 0.08 8.62
N ARG A 25 8.29 -0.31 9.55
CA ARG A 25 7.62 -1.62 9.52
C ARG A 25 6.69 -1.78 8.32
N PHE A 26 6.10 -0.69 7.85
CA PHE A 26 5.32 -0.67 6.62
C PHE A 26 6.18 -1.00 5.39
N GLN A 27 7.36 -0.39 5.27
CA GLN A 27 8.29 -0.71 4.18
C GLN A 27 8.77 -2.16 4.26
N GLU A 28 9.10 -2.65 5.45
CA GLU A 28 9.47 -4.05 5.68
C GLU A 28 8.35 -5.02 5.26
N ALA A 29 7.09 -4.70 5.58
CA ALA A 29 5.96 -5.51 5.18
C ALA A 29 5.79 -5.54 3.65
N LEU A 30 5.94 -4.39 2.98
CA LEU A 30 5.90 -4.32 1.52
C LEU A 30 7.03 -5.12 0.85
N THR A 31 8.23 -5.17 1.44
CA THR A 31 9.36 -5.95 0.86
C THR A 31 9.14 -7.46 0.82
N ARG A 32 8.09 -7.98 1.49
CA ARG A 32 7.72 -9.40 1.40
C ARG A 32 7.05 -9.74 0.07
N GLU A 33 6.31 -8.78 -0.50
CA GLU A 33 5.48 -8.97 -1.70
C GLU A 33 5.99 -8.18 -2.92
N MET A 34 7.02 -7.34 -2.72
CA MET A 34 7.54 -6.43 -3.74
C MET A 34 9.06 -6.32 -3.66
N SER A 35 9.71 -6.05 -4.79
CA SER A 35 11.14 -5.67 -4.81
C SER A 35 11.37 -4.31 -4.17
N THR A 36 12.58 -4.03 -3.69
CA THR A 36 12.93 -2.74 -3.08
C THR A 36 12.56 -1.55 -3.96
N THR A 37 12.81 -1.63 -5.27
CA THR A 37 12.44 -0.58 -6.23
C THR A 37 10.93 -0.39 -6.34
N GLN A 38 10.14 -1.46 -6.26
CA GLN A 38 8.68 -1.39 -6.25
C GLN A 38 8.16 -0.79 -4.93
N VAL A 39 8.78 -1.12 -3.80
CA VAL A 39 8.47 -0.51 -2.48
C VAL A 39 8.76 0.98 -2.48
N GLU A 40 9.92 1.40 -3.01
CA GLU A 40 10.25 2.81 -3.19
C GLU A 40 9.24 3.51 -4.10
N LYS A 41 8.89 2.91 -5.23
CA LYS A 41 7.89 3.47 -6.15
C LYS A 41 6.51 3.57 -5.48
N PHE A 42 6.10 2.57 -4.71
CA PHE A 42 4.86 2.57 -3.95
C PHE A 42 4.85 3.70 -2.91
N THR A 43 5.85 3.73 -2.03
CA THR A 43 5.95 4.70 -0.92
C THR A 43 6.14 6.14 -1.40
N ASN A 44 6.75 6.35 -2.57
CA ASN A 44 6.84 7.66 -3.22
C ASN A 44 5.52 8.11 -3.86
N THR A 45 4.69 7.16 -4.31
CA THR A 45 3.44 7.45 -5.02
C THR A 45 2.25 7.53 -4.08
N TYR A 46 2.21 6.68 -3.06
CA TYR A 46 1.07 6.46 -2.19
C TYR A 46 1.41 6.70 -0.73
N GLU A 47 0.43 7.22 -0.02
CA GLU A 47 0.40 7.34 1.43
C GLU A 47 -0.66 6.39 1.97
N LEU A 48 -0.30 5.54 2.93
CA LEU A 48 -1.28 4.67 3.59
C LEU A 48 -2.15 5.49 4.54
N ILE A 49 -3.47 5.47 4.34
CA ILE A 49 -4.43 6.23 5.16
C ILE A 49 -5.05 5.33 6.22
N ALA A 50 -5.46 4.13 5.82
CA ALA A 50 -6.09 3.17 6.71
C ALA A 50 -5.94 1.75 6.16
N HIS A 51 -5.94 0.78 7.07
CA HIS A 51 -6.08 -0.62 6.73
C HIS A 51 -7.07 -1.25 7.72
N LYS A 52 -7.98 -2.05 7.19
CA LYS A 52 -8.99 -2.76 7.97
C LYS A 52 -8.90 -4.23 7.63
N THR A 53 -8.44 -5.02 8.60
CA THR A 53 -8.45 -6.48 8.54
C THR A 53 -9.80 -7.02 9.01
N ASN A 54 -10.12 -8.26 8.60
CA ASN A 54 -11.19 -9.07 9.19
C ASN A 54 -12.52 -8.33 9.32
N THR A 55 -12.97 -7.68 8.25
CA THR A 55 -14.34 -7.16 8.23
C THR A 55 -15.32 -8.31 8.41
N SER A 56 -16.54 -8.01 8.87
CA SER A 56 -17.61 -8.98 9.14
C SER A 56 -17.92 -9.93 7.97
N ASN A 57 -17.45 -9.60 6.76
CA ASN A 57 -17.70 -10.33 5.53
C ASN A 57 -16.44 -11.09 5.04
N GLY A 58 -15.38 -11.19 5.85
CA GLY A 58 -14.14 -11.88 5.51
C GLY A 58 -13.16 -11.10 4.63
N TYR A 59 -13.49 -9.86 4.26
CA TYR A 59 -12.62 -9.01 3.44
C TYR A 59 -11.66 -8.19 4.30
N SER A 60 -10.44 -8.02 3.81
CA SER A 60 -9.50 -6.98 4.24
C SER A 60 -9.43 -5.89 3.18
N GLY A 61 -9.13 -4.66 3.60
CA GLY A 61 -9.04 -3.53 2.69
C GLY A 61 -8.02 -2.50 3.14
N THR A 62 -7.31 -1.92 2.17
CA THR A 62 -6.28 -0.90 2.38
C THR A 62 -6.68 0.35 1.61
N ILE A 63 -6.77 1.49 2.30
CA ILE A 63 -7.03 2.80 1.71
C ILE A 63 -5.70 3.54 1.61
N VAL A 64 -5.35 3.94 0.40
CA VAL A 64 -4.18 4.76 0.13
C VAL A 64 -4.55 6.03 -0.62
N LYS A 65 -3.77 7.08 -0.38
CA LYS A 65 -3.88 8.36 -1.07
C LYS A 65 -2.72 8.50 -2.04
N ASN A 66 -2.99 8.83 -3.30
CA ASN A 66 -1.93 9.19 -4.24
C ASN A 66 -1.38 10.59 -3.88
N LYS A 67 -0.10 10.67 -3.56
CA LYS A 67 0.60 11.91 -3.14
C LYS A 67 0.66 12.96 -4.25
N LYS A 68 0.66 12.53 -5.53
CA LYS A 68 0.81 13.40 -6.70
C LYS A 68 -0.50 14.01 -7.19
N ASN A 69 -1.66 13.47 -6.81
CA ASN A 69 -2.94 14.12 -7.07
C ASN A 69 -3.24 15.14 -5.96
N LYS A 70 -2.50 16.25 -5.95
CA LYS A 70 -3.09 17.53 -5.53
C LYS A 70 -3.93 17.98 -6.71
N GLY A 71 -5.25 17.99 -6.55
CA GLY A 71 -6.18 18.37 -7.61
C GLY A 71 -5.80 19.69 -8.25
N LEU A 72 -5.90 19.72 -9.59
CA LEU A 72 -6.23 20.94 -10.31
C LEU A 72 -7.70 21.28 -10.04
#